data_AF-A0A2N3DNJ8-F1
#
_entry.id   AF-A0A2N3DNJ8-F1
#
_cell.length_a   1.000
_cell.length_b   1.000
_cell.length_c   1.000
_cell.angle_alpha   90.00
_cell.angle_beta   90.00
_cell.angle_gamma   90.00
#
_symmetry.space_group_name_H-M   'P 1'
#
loop_
_entity.id
_entity.type
_entity.pdbx_description
1 polymer ?
#
loop_
_entity_poly.entity_id
_entity_poly.type
_entity_poly.pdbx_seq_one_letter_code
_entity_poly.pdbx_strand_id
1 'polypeptide(L)'
;MPHRNLTPETVFKPSSPPGSEPVFAFASPNPGGCEQDQYKQLINAELARQGILPAHLADRMHLSRPKLHKILKQTNPLTDDLRDRIFDELGMDHVRAKISVALLHDPRAYAEQSVFLATESLKSFYLEVLTCRRGSIEVDLRPAVIHEAARRAYDLLLSHQERVMQNSQTLQA
;
A
#
# COMPACT_ATOMS: atom_id res chain seq x y z
N MET A 1 -36.12 -31.12 5.13
CA MET A 1 -34.90 -30.88 4.32
C MET A 1 -34.20 -29.65 4.89
N PRO A 2 -33.25 -29.77 5.84
CA PRO A 2 -32.66 -28.60 6.48
C PRO A 2 -31.46 -28.08 5.66
N HIS A 3 -31.40 -26.76 5.56
CA HIS A 3 -30.37 -26.00 4.86
C HIS A 3 -28.99 -26.27 5.45
N ARG A 4 -28.08 -26.76 4.60
CA ARG A 4 -26.68 -27.06 4.92
C ARG A 4 -25.92 -25.73 4.96
N ASN A 5 -25.40 -25.38 6.14
CA ASN A 5 -24.51 -24.22 6.35
C ASN A 5 -23.27 -24.35 5.45
N LEU A 6 -23.23 -23.55 4.37
CA LEU A 6 -22.03 -23.30 3.58
C LEU A 6 -21.21 -22.22 4.29
N THR A 7 -20.46 -22.60 5.32
CA THR A 7 -19.24 -21.86 5.65
C THR A 7 -18.22 -22.21 4.58
N PRO A 8 -17.74 -21.27 3.74
CA PRO A 8 -16.61 -21.56 2.87
C PRO A 8 -15.42 -21.85 3.79
N GLU A 9 -14.87 -23.06 3.71
CA GLU A 9 -13.57 -23.35 4.29
C GLU A 9 -12.56 -22.45 3.59
N THR A 10 -12.19 -21.35 4.24
CA THR A 10 -11.04 -20.56 3.83
C THR A 10 -9.82 -21.44 4.08
N VAL A 11 -9.34 -22.09 3.01
CA VAL A 11 -8.10 -22.87 2.98
C VAL A 11 -6.91 -21.90 3.07
N PHE A 12 -6.75 -21.28 4.23
CA PHE A 12 -5.50 -20.66 4.65
C PHE A 12 -5.02 -21.45 5.86
N LYS A 13 -4.52 -22.66 5.59
CA LYS A 13 -3.67 -23.38 6.53
C LYS A 13 -2.23 -22.95 6.22
N PRO A 14 -1.57 -22.13 7.05
CA PRO A 14 -0.15 -21.89 6.88
C PRO A 14 0.59 -23.08 7.50
N SER A 15 0.87 -24.11 6.70
CA SER A 15 1.90 -25.08 7.05
C SER A 15 3.19 -24.66 6.36
N SER A 16 3.86 -23.64 6.91
CA SER A 16 5.21 -23.27 6.51
C SER A 16 6.18 -24.31 7.09
N PRO A 17 7.03 -24.99 6.30
CA PRO A 17 8.07 -25.87 6.84
C PRO A 17 9.06 -25.07 7.72
N PRO A 18 9.64 -25.69 8.76
CA PRO A 18 10.59 -25.01 9.64
C PRO A 18 11.80 -24.53 8.81
N GLY A 19 11.96 -23.21 8.72
CA GLY A 19 13.02 -22.56 7.92
C GLY A 19 12.52 -21.70 6.74
N SER A 20 11.21 -21.63 6.49
CA SER A 20 10.64 -20.70 5.51
C SER A 20 10.20 -19.39 6.18
N GLU A 21 10.72 -18.25 5.71
CA GLU A 21 10.20 -16.95 6.12
C GLU A 21 8.70 -16.86 5.78
N PRO A 22 7.88 -16.26 6.67
CA PRO A 22 6.45 -16.17 6.42
C PRO A 22 6.18 -15.44 5.09
N VAL A 23 5.25 -15.98 4.29
CA VAL A 23 4.78 -15.36 3.02
C VAL A 23 4.23 -13.94 3.24
N PHE A 24 3.85 -13.63 4.49
CA PHE A 24 3.50 -12.29 4.98
C PHE A 24 4.52 -11.80 6.02
N ALA A 25 5.81 -11.86 5.72
CA ALA A 25 6.81 -11.08 6.44
C ALA A 25 6.55 -9.61 6.10
N PHE A 26 5.70 -8.94 6.88
CA PHE A 26 5.74 -7.49 6.96
C PHE A 26 7.18 -7.11 7.27
N ALA A 27 7.71 -6.12 6.53
CA ALA A 27 9.11 -5.78 6.54
C ALA A 27 9.64 -5.81 7.97
N SER A 28 10.66 -6.65 8.21
CA SER A 28 11.34 -6.72 9.50
C SER A 28 11.57 -5.29 9.97
N PRO A 29 11.17 -4.90 11.20
CA PRO A 29 11.29 -3.54 11.66
C PRO A 29 12.73 -3.12 11.43
N ASN A 30 12.94 -2.26 10.43
CA ASN A 30 14.24 -1.68 10.20
C ASN A 30 14.65 -1.06 11.55
N PRO A 31 15.94 -1.03 11.91
CA PRO A 31 16.41 -0.31 13.11
C PRO A 31 16.16 1.22 13.05
N GLY A 32 15.32 1.67 12.13
CA GLY A 32 14.83 3.04 11.99
C GLY A 32 14.04 3.46 13.22
N GLY A 33 14.12 4.76 13.51
CA GLY A 33 13.52 5.39 14.68
C GLY A 33 12.02 5.13 14.83
N CYS A 34 11.47 5.63 15.93
CA CYS A 34 10.07 5.40 16.28
C CYS A 34 9.12 5.79 15.13
N GLU A 35 7.94 5.16 15.07
CA GLU A 35 6.93 5.42 14.03
C GLU A 35 6.63 6.92 13.86
N GLN A 36 6.63 7.68 14.97
CA GLN A 36 6.45 9.13 14.93
C GLN A 36 7.58 9.85 14.17
N ASP A 37 8.83 9.42 14.33
CA ASP A 37 9.96 10.00 13.61
C ASP A 37 9.88 9.69 12.10
N GLN A 38 9.37 8.52 11.75
CA GLN A 38 9.11 8.14 10.36
C GLN A 38 8.00 9.01 9.74
N TYR A 39 6.92 9.29 10.45
CA TYR A 39 5.92 10.27 9.99
C TYR A 39 6.49 11.68 9.87
N LYS A 40 7.33 12.13 10.82
CA LYS A 40 8.00 13.43 10.71
C LYS A 40 8.91 13.49 9.49
N GLN A 41 9.63 12.41 9.18
CA GLN A 41 10.46 12.32 7.97
C GLN A 41 9.61 12.41 6.71
N LEU A 42 8.50 11.67 6.66
CA LEU A 42 7.55 11.71 5.55
C LEU A 42 7.01 13.13 5.32
N ILE A 43 6.55 13.80 6.38
CA ILE A 43 6.03 15.18 6.32
C ILE A 43 7.11 16.15 5.82
N ASN A 44 8.34 16.04 6.33
CA ASN A 44 9.44 16.90 5.88
C ASN A 44 9.81 16.66 4.41
N ALA A 45 9.77 15.40 3.95
CA ALA A 45 10.01 15.07 2.55
C ALA A 45 8.92 15.66 1.65
N GLU A 46 7.66 15.59 2.07
CA GLU A 46 6.53 16.14 1.32
C GLU A 46 6.56 17.67 1.27
N LEU A 47 6.90 18.33 2.37
CA LEU A 47 7.14 19.79 2.41
C LEU A 47 8.24 20.21 1.43
N ALA A 48 9.35 19.47 1.40
CA ALA A 48 10.44 19.72 0.47
C ALA A 48 10.01 19.49 -0.99
N ARG A 49 9.24 18.42 -1.26
CA ARG A 49 8.70 18.10 -2.59
C ARG A 49 7.78 19.19 -3.13
N GLN A 50 6.95 19.78 -2.28
CA GLN A 50 6.03 20.86 -2.64
C GLN A 50 6.68 22.26 -2.58
N GLY A 51 7.93 22.38 -2.10
CA GLY A 51 8.60 23.67 -1.90
C GLY A 51 7.95 24.53 -0.80
N ILE A 52 7.23 23.93 0.14
CA ILE A 52 6.53 24.63 1.21
C ILE A 52 7.43 24.73 2.43
N LEU A 53 7.63 25.97 2.93
CA LEU A 53 8.32 26.19 4.19
C LEU A 53 7.42 25.76 5.37
N PRO A 54 7.96 25.10 6.41
CA PRO A 54 7.19 24.75 7.61
C PRO A 54 6.49 25.95 8.26
N ALA A 55 7.06 27.16 8.14
CA ALA A 55 6.43 28.38 8.63
C ALA A 55 5.10 28.68 7.92
N HIS A 56 5.02 28.48 6.61
CA HIS A 56 3.79 28.71 5.84
C HIS A 56 2.72 27.65 6.18
N LEU A 57 3.14 26.40 6.42
CA LEU A 57 2.22 25.36 6.89
C LEU A 57 1.66 25.71 8.27
N ALA A 58 2.50 26.19 9.20
CA ALA A 58 2.05 26.64 10.52
C ALA A 58 1.01 27.75 10.42
N ASP A 59 1.23 28.72 9.52
CA ASP A 59 0.29 29.83 9.30
C ASP A 59 -1.06 29.35 8.78
N ARG A 60 -1.08 28.42 7.81
CA ARG A 60 -2.32 27.82 7.27
C ARG A 60 -3.11 27.06 8.34
N MET A 61 -2.41 26.36 9.22
CA MET A 61 -3.01 25.59 10.31
C MET A 61 -3.40 26.43 11.52
N HIS A 62 -3.19 27.76 11.50
CA HIS A 62 -3.33 28.64 12.67
C HIS A 62 -2.51 28.16 13.89
N LEU A 63 -1.32 27.61 13.64
CA LEU A 63 -0.39 27.14 14.66
C LEU A 63 0.79 28.09 14.84
N SER A 64 1.32 28.12 16.06
CA SER A 64 2.59 28.80 16.34
C SER A 64 3.72 28.20 15.51
N ARG A 65 4.40 29.00 14.69
CA ARG A 65 5.57 28.59 13.89
C ARG A 65 6.65 27.90 14.74
N PRO A 66 7.07 28.44 15.91
CA PRO A 66 7.96 27.72 16.83
C PRO A 66 7.45 26.35 17.24
N LYS A 67 6.15 26.21 17.52
CA LYS A 67 5.55 24.95 17.95
C LYS A 67 5.68 23.88 16.86
N LEU A 68 5.30 24.21 15.62
CA LEU A 68 5.42 23.27 14.51
C LEU A 68 6.87 22.91 14.22
N HIS A 69 7.78 23.89 14.27
CA HIS A 69 9.21 23.65 14.10
C HIS A 69 9.76 22.67 15.14
N LYS A 70 9.41 22.83 16.42
CA LYS A 70 9.83 21.90 17.48
C LYS A 70 9.26 20.49 17.26
N ILE A 71 8.04 20.35 16.76
CA ILE A 71 7.44 19.04 16.49
C ILE A 71 8.12 18.34 15.31
N LEU A 72 8.39 19.06 14.22
CA LEU A 72 8.96 18.46 12.99
C LEU A 72 10.48 18.23 13.06
N LYS A 73 11.21 18.97 13.90
CA LYS A 73 12.68 18.91 14.00
C LYS A 73 13.22 18.45 15.35
N GLN A 74 12.44 18.52 16.43
CA GLN A 74 12.89 18.14 17.77
C GLN A 74 12.10 16.94 18.30
N THR A 75 12.38 16.56 19.55
CA THR A 75 11.85 15.39 20.25
C THR A 75 10.38 15.52 20.67
N ASN A 76 9.73 16.64 20.37
CA ASN A 76 8.31 16.81 20.71
C ASN A 76 7.46 15.78 19.96
N PRO A 77 6.48 15.14 20.63
CA PRO A 77 5.66 14.11 20.03
C PRO A 77 4.76 14.71 18.93
N LEU A 78 4.59 13.95 17.85
CA LEU A 78 3.60 14.24 16.81
C LEU A 78 2.32 13.49 17.17
N THR A 79 1.30 14.22 17.63
CA THR A 79 -0.01 13.63 17.97
C THR A 79 -0.77 13.25 16.70
N ASP A 80 -1.59 12.19 16.76
CA ASP A 80 -2.37 11.71 15.60
C ASP A 80 -3.25 12.81 15.00
N ASP A 81 -3.98 13.57 15.82
CA ASP A 81 -4.83 14.68 15.36
C ASP A 81 -4.05 15.80 14.67
N LEU A 82 -2.77 15.97 15.03
CA LEU A 82 -1.92 16.97 14.37
C LEU A 82 -1.36 16.42 13.08
N ARG A 83 -0.94 15.15 13.06
CA ARG A 83 -0.49 14.45 11.86
C ARG A 83 -1.58 14.48 10.78
N ASP A 84 -2.80 14.10 11.14
CA ASP A 84 -3.90 13.99 10.19
C ASP A 84 -4.28 15.37 9.63
N ARG A 85 -4.29 16.43 10.46
CA ARG A 85 -4.45 17.81 9.95
C ARG A 85 -3.30 18.28 9.04
N ILE A 86 -2.06 17.89 9.33
CA ILE A 86 -0.93 18.19 8.44
C ILE A 86 -1.12 17.46 7.11
N PHE A 87 -1.60 16.23 7.13
CA PHE A 87 -1.88 15.48 5.91
C PHE A 87 -2.98 16.14 5.08
N ASP A 88 -4.09 16.57 5.69
CA ASP A 88 -5.15 17.31 5.00
C ASP A 88 -4.60 18.57 4.32
N GLU A 89 -3.81 19.38 5.04
CA GLU A 89 -3.23 20.63 4.52
C GLU A 89 -2.19 20.42 3.41
N LEU A 90 -1.46 19.30 3.45
CA LEU A 90 -0.50 18.93 2.42
C LEU A 90 -1.14 18.14 1.27
N GLY A 91 -2.44 17.83 1.34
CA GLY A 91 -3.14 16.98 0.37
C GLY A 91 -2.56 15.57 0.30
N MET A 92 -2.05 15.07 1.43
CA MET A 92 -1.50 13.73 1.54
C MET A 92 -2.60 12.70 1.71
N ASP A 93 -2.37 11.50 1.17
CA ASP A 93 -3.29 10.39 1.37
C ASP A 93 -3.03 9.70 2.72
N HIS A 94 -4.01 9.73 3.61
CA HIS A 94 -3.87 9.23 4.98
C HIS A 94 -3.60 7.72 5.01
N VAL A 95 -4.28 6.96 4.14
CA VAL A 95 -4.18 5.50 4.08
C VAL A 95 -2.81 5.12 3.55
N ARG A 96 -2.36 5.76 2.46
CA ARG A 96 -1.04 5.55 1.88
C ARG A 96 0.06 5.88 2.87
N ALA A 97 -0.04 7.01 3.57
CA ALA A 97 0.94 7.42 4.58
C ALA A 97 1.05 6.38 5.72
N LYS A 98 -0.09 5.87 6.20
CA LYS A 98 -0.13 4.81 7.22
C LYS A 98 0.42 3.49 6.71
N ILE A 99 0.13 3.10 5.46
CA ILE A 99 0.73 1.90 4.84
C ILE A 99 2.26 2.08 4.76
N SER A 100 2.75 3.21 4.27
CA SER A 100 4.19 3.46 4.15
C SER A 100 4.91 3.41 5.49
N VAL A 101 4.36 4.04 6.53
CA VAL A 101 5.04 4.18 7.81
C VAL A 101 4.72 3.05 8.80
N ALA A 102 3.44 2.76 9.03
CA ALA A 102 3.03 1.78 10.02
C ALA A 102 3.16 0.33 9.52
N LEU A 103 2.94 0.07 8.23
CA LEU A 103 2.96 -1.29 7.67
C LEU A 103 4.31 -1.65 7.05
N LEU A 104 4.90 -0.72 6.30
CA LEU A 104 6.15 -0.96 5.56
C LEU A 104 7.39 -0.44 6.30
N HIS A 105 7.22 0.35 7.36
CA HIS A 105 8.31 0.99 8.10
C HIS A 105 9.29 1.76 7.19
N ASP A 106 8.77 2.34 6.11
CA ASP A 106 9.53 3.08 5.12
C ASP A 106 8.76 4.34 4.65
N PRO A 107 9.12 5.53 5.14
CA PRO A 107 8.59 6.80 4.66
C PRO A 107 8.74 7.00 3.15
N ARG A 108 9.79 6.47 2.52
CA ARG A 108 10.07 6.67 1.09
C ARG A 108 9.09 5.90 0.21
N ALA A 109 8.55 4.80 0.72
CA ALA A 109 7.52 4.01 0.08
C ALA A 109 6.27 4.85 -0.25
N TYR A 110 6.06 5.99 0.41
CA TYR A 110 4.97 6.91 0.07
C TYR A 110 5.10 7.53 -1.33
N ALA A 111 6.30 7.61 -1.92
CA ALA A 111 6.46 8.08 -3.29
C ALA A 111 6.28 6.97 -4.33
N GLU A 112 6.40 5.70 -3.92
CA GLU A 112 6.44 4.55 -4.82
C GLU A 112 5.09 4.29 -5.51
N GLN A 113 5.14 4.06 -6.83
CA GLN A 113 3.95 3.81 -7.64
C GLN A 113 3.24 2.51 -7.25
N SER A 114 3.99 1.48 -6.84
CA SER A 114 3.43 0.20 -6.37
C SER A 114 2.57 0.39 -5.12
N VAL A 115 3.03 1.21 -4.18
CA VAL A 115 2.31 1.52 -2.93
C VAL A 115 1.07 2.35 -3.20
N PHE A 116 1.12 3.28 -4.17
CA PHE A 116 -0.06 3.99 -4.64
C PHE A 116 -1.13 3.01 -5.15
N LEU A 117 -0.76 2.13 -6.09
CA LEU A 117 -1.69 1.17 -6.69
C LEU A 117 -2.27 0.20 -5.67
N ALA A 118 -1.44 -0.29 -4.74
CA ALA A 118 -1.90 -1.16 -3.65
C ALA A 118 -2.89 -0.43 -2.73
N THR A 119 -2.62 0.83 -2.41
CA THR A 119 -3.50 1.65 -1.57
C THR A 119 -4.86 1.89 -2.24
N GLU A 120 -4.87 2.31 -3.50
CA GLU A 120 -6.13 2.54 -4.23
C GLU A 120 -6.94 1.24 -4.45
N SER A 121 -6.24 0.13 -4.69
CA SER A 121 -6.88 -1.19 -4.77
C SER A 121 -7.53 -1.59 -3.44
N LEU A 122 -6.85 -1.38 -2.32
CA LEU A 122 -7.38 -1.67 -0.98
C LEU A 122 -8.60 -0.81 -0.64
N LYS A 123 -8.58 0.49 -0.98
CA LYS A 123 -9.74 1.36 -0.80
C LYS A 123 -10.93 0.92 -1.65
N SER A 124 -10.67 0.59 -2.91
CA SER A 124 -11.71 0.10 -3.84
C SER A 124 -12.32 -1.20 -3.33
N PHE A 125 -11.49 -2.14 -2.89
CA PHE A 125 -11.94 -3.39 -2.28
C PHE A 125 -12.74 -3.15 -1.00
N TYR A 126 -12.29 -2.25 -0.13
CA TYR A 126 -13.04 -1.88 1.08
C TYR A 126 -14.42 -1.30 0.75
N LEU A 127 -14.52 -0.43 -0.25
CA LEU A 127 -15.80 0.10 -0.71
C LEU A 127 -16.70 -0.99 -1.31
N GLU A 128 -16.14 -1.95 -2.06
CA GLU A 128 -16.90 -3.08 -2.59
C GLU A 128 -17.49 -3.94 -1.46
N VAL A 129 -16.69 -4.24 -0.43
CA VAL A 129 -17.13 -4.97 0.77
C VAL A 129 -18.21 -4.19 1.51
N LEU A 130 -18.02 -2.90 1.74
CA LEU A 130 -18.99 -2.05 2.45
C LEU A 130 -20.33 -1.92 1.70
N THR A 131 -20.27 -1.84 0.37
CA THR A 131 -21.47 -1.62 -0.45
C THR A 131 -22.18 -2.91 -0.85
N CYS A 132 -21.62 -4.07 -0.49
CA CYS A 132 -22.13 -5.40 -0.89
C CYS A 132 -22.38 -5.53 -2.40
N ARG A 133 -21.72 -4.71 -3.23
CA ARG A 133 -21.84 -4.79 -4.69
C ARG A 133 -21.08 -6.04 -5.13
N ARG A 134 -21.82 -7.06 -5.56
CA ARG A 134 -21.23 -8.26 -6.19
C ARG A 134 -20.59 -7.86 -7.52
N GLY A 135 -19.27 -7.67 -7.54
CA GLY A 135 -18.45 -7.93 -8.72
C GLY A 135 -18.36 -6.84 -9.79
N SER A 136 -18.34 -5.56 -9.43
CA SER A 136 -17.94 -4.50 -10.38
C SER A 136 -16.87 -3.58 -9.75
N ILE A 137 -15.62 -4.04 -9.80
CA ILE A 137 -14.47 -3.18 -9.53
C ILE A 137 -14.33 -2.24 -10.74
N GLU A 138 -14.83 -1.00 -10.62
CA GLU A 138 -14.56 0.06 -11.60
C GLU A 138 -13.19 0.66 -11.28
N VAL A 139 -12.11 0.03 -11.77
CA VAL A 139 -10.80 0.67 -11.81
C VAL A 139 -10.69 1.41 -13.14
N ASP A 140 -10.48 2.73 -13.07
CA ASP A 140 -10.20 3.56 -14.22
C ASP A 140 -8.75 3.29 -14.70
N LEU A 141 -8.57 2.16 -15.38
CA LEU A 141 -7.28 1.72 -15.87
C LEU A 141 -6.94 2.47 -17.15
N ARG A 142 -5.81 3.19 -17.14
CA ARG A 142 -5.25 3.78 -18.36
C ARG A 142 -5.07 2.67 -19.43
N PRO A 143 -5.42 2.93 -20.72
CA PRO A 143 -5.36 1.93 -21.78
C PRO A 143 -4.02 1.18 -21.89
N ALA A 144 -2.90 1.85 -21.58
CA ALA A 144 -1.57 1.23 -21.57
C ALA A 144 -1.45 0.05 -20.59
N VAL A 145 -2.11 0.12 -19.44
CA VAL A 145 -2.09 -0.96 -18.42
C VAL A 145 -2.87 -2.18 -18.92
N ILE A 146 -3.99 -1.95 -19.61
CA ILE A 146 -4.80 -3.02 -20.21
C ILE A 146 -4.02 -3.73 -21.32
N HIS A 147 -3.37 -2.96 -22.20
CA HIS A 147 -2.55 -3.52 -23.28
C HIS A 147 -1.37 -4.34 -22.75
N GLU A 148 -0.70 -3.85 -21.72
CA GLU A 148 0.42 -4.56 -21.09
C GLU A 148 -0.05 -5.87 -20.42
N ALA A 149 -1.18 -5.83 -19.70
CA ALA A 149 -1.76 -7.03 -19.10
C ALA A 149 -2.18 -8.07 -20.16
N ALA A 150 -2.82 -7.63 -21.24
CA ALA A 150 -3.23 -8.50 -22.34
C ALA A 150 -2.03 -9.16 -23.04
N ARG A 151 -0.95 -8.38 -23.27
CA ARG A 151 0.29 -8.91 -23.84
C ARG A 151 0.90 -9.99 -22.96
N ARG A 152 1.04 -9.73 -21.67
CA ARG A 152 1.61 -10.71 -20.71
C ARG A 152 0.77 -11.99 -20.62
N ALA A 153 -0.55 -11.88 -20.68
CA ALA A 153 -1.43 -13.04 -20.70
C ALA A 153 -1.23 -13.88 -21.96
N TYR A 154 -1.07 -13.22 -23.13
CA TYR A 154 -0.83 -13.90 -24.39
C TYR A 154 0.52 -14.65 -24.39
N ASP A 155 1.58 -14.00 -23.94
CA ASP A 155 2.92 -14.60 -23.84
C ASP A 155 2.94 -15.82 -22.91
N LEU A 156 2.17 -15.76 -21.81
CA LEU A 156 2.05 -16.86 -20.85
C LEU A 156 1.31 -18.06 -21.45
N LEU A 157 0.24 -17.81 -22.22
CA LEU A 157 -0.50 -18.87 -22.92
C LEU A 157 0.34 -19.56 -23.99
N LEU A 158 1.12 -18.80 -24.76
CA LEU A 158 2.05 -19.36 -25.75
C LEU A 158 3.11 -20.23 -25.08
N SER A 159 3.74 -19.73 -24.02
CA SER A 159 4.74 -20.50 -23.25
C SER A 159 4.14 -21.76 -22.61
N HIS A 160 2.87 -21.72 -22.22
CA HIS A 160 2.16 -22.89 -21.72
C HIS A 160 1.90 -23.92 -22.84
N GLN A 161 1.45 -23.48 -24.01
CA GLN A 161 1.23 -24.35 -25.17
C GLN A 161 2.52 -25.05 -25.62
N GLU A 162 3.64 -24.32 -25.70
CA GLU A 162 4.95 -24.90 -26.04
C GLU A 162 5.35 -26.02 -25.06
N ARG A 163 5.18 -25.78 -23.75
CA ARG A 163 5.45 -26.79 -22.71
C ARG A 163 4.54 -28.00 -22.82
N VAL A 164 3.25 -27.83 -23.13
CA VAL A 164 2.32 -28.95 -23.32
C VAL A 164 2.69 -29.78 -24.55
N MET A 165 3.08 -29.14 -25.65
CA MET A 165 3.53 -29.84 -26.85
C MET A 165 4.83 -30.61 -26.62
N GLN A 166 5.81 -30.01 -25.95
CA GLN A 166 7.06 -30.69 -25.57
C GLN A 166 6.79 -31.91 -24.68
N ASN A 167 5.95 -31.76 -23.66
CA ASN A 167 5.58 -32.88 -22.78
C ASN A 167 4.86 -34.00 -23.56
N SER A 168 3.99 -33.63 -24.50
CA SER A 168 3.27 -34.59 -25.34
C SER A 168 4.21 -35.35 -26.29
N GLN A 169 5.24 -34.69 -26.83
CA GLN A 169 6.30 -35.32 -27.63
C GLN A 169 7.15 -36.27 -26.79
N THR A 170 7.50 -35.90 -25.56
CA THR A 170 8.27 -36.78 -24.65
C THR A 170 7.48 -37.98 -24.12
N LEU A 171 6.15 -37.92 -24.13
CA LEU A 171 5.28 -39.04 -23.72
C LEU A 171 4.98 -40.03 -24.87
N GLN A 172 5.28 -39.63 -26.13
CA GLN A 172 5.09 -40.44 -27.33
C GLN A 172 6.39 -41.10 -27.84
N ALA A 173 7.54 -40.76 -27.25
CA ALA A 173 8.85 -41.38 -27.50
C ALA A 173 9.15 -42.47 -26.47
#